data_AF-A0A7C4JB06-F1
#
_entry.id   AF-A0A7C4JB06-F1
#
_cell.length_a   1.000
_cell.length_b   1.000
_cell.length_c   1.000
_cell.angle_alpha   90.00
_cell.angle_beta   90.00
_cell.angle_gamma   90.00
#
_symmetry.space_group_name_H-M   'P 1'
#
loop_
_entity.id
_entity.type
_entity.pdbx_description
1 polymer ?
#
loop_
_entity_poly.entity_id
_entity_poly.type
_entity_poly.pdbx_seq_one_letter_code
_entity_poly.pdbx_strand_id
1 'polypeptide(L)'
;VEEIVLVVGHRAEEIINTYGTSFRGKKIRYVIQWEQKGLVHAIECSRGALGKDDFFLLLGDEVLINSRHVEMVKEFRRENLFGICGVMWQPDREKIRRTYTVITDERGRIFRLIEKPQKALNNYQGTGHCVFKNGILDYIERTPIHHERKEKELPDLVQCAIDDGHEVRIFLVCDKYTNVNSEEDLKEAMELMGMTSGEVV
;
A
#
# COMPACT_ATOMS: atom_id res chain seq x y z
N VAL A 1 3.72 -16.18 -1.64
CA VAL A 1 3.43 -15.43 -2.89
C VAL A 1 3.92 -16.27 -4.06
N GLU A 2 2.99 -16.64 -4.94
CA GLU A 2 3.27 -17.52 -6.09
C GLU A 2 3.20 -16.74 -7.41
N GLU A 3 2.38 -15.68 -7.46
CA GLU A 3 2.21 -14.79 -8.61
C GLU A 3 2.28 -13.32 -8.14
N ILE A 4 2.78 -12.44 -9.01
CA ILE A 4 2.80 -10.99 -8.84
C ILE A 4 1.83 -10.41 -9.86
N VAL A 5 0.90 -9.58 -9.40
CA VAL A 5 0.04 -8.79 -10.29
C VAL A 5 0.61 -7.37 -10.36
N LEU A 6 1.18 -7.00 -11.49
CA LEU A 6 1.69 -5.65 -11.74
C LEU A 6 0.61 -4.83 -12.46
N VAL A 7 0.05 -3.86 -11.74
CA VAL A 7 -0.86 -2.88 -12.34
C VAL A 7 -0.03 -1.77 -12.97
N VAL A 8 -0.17 -1.58 -14.27
CA VAL A 8 0.62 -0.64 -15.07
C VAL A 8 -0.28 0.34 -15.80
N GLY A 9 0.21 1.55 -16.07
CA GLY A 9 -0.50 2.57 -16.83
C GLY A 9 0.46 3.32 -17.74
N HIS A 10 0.97 4.46 -17.27
CA HIS A 10 2.03 5.19 -17.97
C HIS A 10 3.29 4.31 -18.15
N ARG A 11 3.89 4.34 -19.35
CA ARG A 11 5.08 3.54 -19.74
C ARG A 11 4.92 2.03 -19.51
N ALA A 12 3.70 1.51 -19.60
CA ALA A 12 3.42 0.08 -19.43
C ALA A 12 4.28 -0.82 -20.32
N GLU A 13 4.50 -0.44 -21.59
CA GLU A 13 5.33 -1.19 -22.53
C GLU A 13 6.77 -1.34 -22.03
N GLU A 14 7.36 -0.25 -21.53
CA GLU A 14 8.73 -0.29 -21.00
C GLU A 14 8.84 -1.19 -19.77
N ILE A 15 7.88 -1.08 -18.84
CA ILE A 15 7.82 -1.94 -17.65
C ILE A 15 7.67 -3.42 -18.05
N ILE A 16 6.81 -3.72 -19.02
CA ILE A 16 6.59 -5.08 -19.52
C ILE A 16 7.87 -5.62 -20.18
N ASN A 17 8.54 -4.81 -21.00
CA ASN A 17 9.76 -5.20 -21.69
C ASN A 17 10.93 -5.42 -20.71
N THR A 18 11.02 -4.64 -19.63
CA THR A 18 12.06 -4.78 -18.61
C THR A 18 11.89 -6.06 -17.77
N TYR A 19 10.67 -6.37 -17.32
CA TYR A 19 10.45 -7.45 -16.36
C TYR A 19 9.93 -8.76 -16.97
N GLY A 20 9.39 -8.73 -18.19
CA GLY A 20 8.81 -9.88 -18.86
C GLY A 20 7.70 -10.57 -18.04
N THR A 21 7.43 -11.84 -18.31
CA THR A 21 6.34 -12.58 -17.63
C THR A 21 6.78 -13.30 -16.36
N SER A 22 8.04 -13.15 -15.94
CA SER A 22 8.54 -13.74 -14.71
C SER A 22 9.75 -12.99 -14.15
N PHE A 23 9.80 -12.82 -12.83
CA PHE A 23 10.94 -12.22 -12.14
C PHE A 23 11.35 -13.09 -10.95
N ARG A 24 12.64 -13.46 -10.88
CA ARG A 24 13.20 -14.32 -9.82
C ARG A 24 12.39 -15.59 -9.55
N GLY A 25 11.91 -16.25 -10.61
CA GLY A 25 11.12 -17.48 -10.53
C GLY A 25 9.65 -17.29 -10.10
N LYS A 26 9.17 -16.04 -10.04
CA LYS A 26 7.76 -15.72 -9.78
C LYS A 26 7.09 -15.24 -11.06
N LYS A 27 5.90 -15.77 -11.33
CA LYS A 27 5.09 -15.36 -12.48
C LYS A 27 4.64 -13.91 -12.28
N ILE A 28 4.70 -13.11 -13.35
CA ILE A 28 4.16 -11.76 -13.41
C ILE A 28 2.92 -11.78 -14.31
N ARG A 29 1.83 -11.22 -13.83
CA ARG A 29 0.64 -10.92 -14.60
C ARG A 29 0.45 -9.41 -14.65
N TYR A 30 0.28 -8.87 -15.85
CA TYR A 30 0.04 -7.45 -16.04
C TYR A 30 -1.44 -7.15 -16.09
N VAL A 31 -1.83 -6.06 -15.45
CA VAL A 31 -3.16 -5.47 -15.52
C VAL A 31 -2.99 -4.01 -15.92
N ILE A 32 -3.71 -3.57 -16.94
CA ILE A 32 -3.60 -2.18 -17.40
C ILE A 32 -4.65 -1.33 -16.70
N GLN A 33 -4.21 -0.31 -15.97
CA GLN A 33 -5.05 0.78 -15.50
C GLN A 33 -5.08 1.87 -16.57
N TRP A 34 -6.08 1.79 -17.47
CA TRP A 34 -6.21 2.72 -18.60
C TRP A 34 -6.47 4.16 -18.16
N GLU A 35 -7.28 4.33 -17.12
CA GLU A 35 -7.62 5.63 -16.55
C GLU A 35 -7.08 5.70 -15.12
N GLN A 36 -6.25 6.71 -14.84
CA GLN A 36 -5.64 6.92 -13.51
C GLN A 36 -6.65 7.54 -12.54
N LYS A 37 -7.63 6.73 -12.10
CA LYS A 37 -8.67 7.11 -11.13
C LYS A 37 -8.29 6.74 -9.68
N GLY A 38 -7.01 6.81 -9.36
CA GLY A 38 -6.48 6.51 -8.04
C GLY A 38 -6.25 5.03 -7.73
N LEU A 39 -5.75 4.79 -6.53
CA LEU A 39 -5.29 3.47 -6.05
C LEU A 39 -6.40 2.43 -5.97
N VAL A 40 -7.56 2.78 -5.43
CA VAL A 40 -8.68 1.83 -5.31
C VAL A 40 -9.17 1.36 -6.69
N HIS A 41 -9.10 2.23 -7.72
CA HIS A 41 -9.38 1.83 -9.10
C HIS A 41 -8.33 0.86 -9.66
N ALA A 42 -7.05 1.02 -9.29
CA ALA A 42 -6.00 0.06 -9.67
C ALA A 42 -6.27 -1.32 -9.04
N ILE A 43 -6.68 -1.35 -7.78
CA ILE A 43 -7.11 -2.58 -7.09
C ILE A 43 -8.33 -3.19 -7.82
N GLU A 44 -9.32 -2.38 -8.18
CA GLU A 44 -10.51 -2.82 -8.92
C GLU A 44 -10.17 -3.47 -10.26
N CYS A 45 -9.29 -2.82 -11.05
CA CYS A 45 -8.80 -3.35 -12.31
C CYS A 45 -8.13 -4.73 -12.14
N SER A 46 -7.51 -4.97 -10.98
CA SER A 46 -6.83 -6.23 -10.67
C SER A 46 -7.77 -7.36 -10.21
N ARG A 47 -9.06 -7.11 -9.98
CA ARG A 47 -10.02 -8.11 -9.45
C ARG A 47 -9.98 -9.43 -10.22
N GLY A 48 -9.97 -9.38 -11.56
CA GLY A 48 -9.91 -10.58 -12.40
C GLY A 48 -8.58 -11.33 -12.30
N ALA A 49 -7.48 -10.61 -12.06
CA ALA A 49 -6.17 -11.21 -11.86
C ALA A 49 -6.03 -11.88 -10.49
N LEU A 50 -6.57 -11.26 -9.44
CA LEU A 50 -6.56 -11.74 -8.06
C LEU A 50 -7.49 -12.94 -7.84
N GLY A 51 -8.59 -13.04 -8.60
CA GLY A 51 -9.56 -14.12 -8.43
C GLY A 51 -10.14 -14.13 -7.02
N LYS A 52 -9.96 -15.26 -6.30
CA LYS A 52 -10.44 -15.43 -4.92
C LYS A 52 -9.31 -15.37 -3.88
N ASP A 53 -8.10 -15.07 -4.31
CA ASP A 53 -6.94 -15.11 -3.44
C ASP A 53 -6.85 -13.84 -2.59
N ASP A 54 -6.46 -14.04 -1.33
CA ASP A 54 -5.97 -12.97 -0.47
C ASP A 54 -4.68 -12.40 -1.05
N PHE A 55 -4.44 -11.11 -0.86
CA PHE A 55 -3.35 -10.43 -1.55
C PHE A 55 -2.57 -9.48 -0.65
N PHE A 56 -1.34 -9.22 -1.09
CA PHE A 56 -0.48 -8.22 -0.50
C PHE A 56 -0.32 -7.08 -1.49
N LEU A 57 -0.90 -5.92 -1.16
CA LEU A 57 -0.75 -4.66 -1.87
C LEU A 57 0.59 -4.01 -1.52
N LEU A 58 1.30 -3.55 -2.55
CA LEU A 58 2.52 -2.76 -2.45
C LEU A 58 2.41 -1.60 -3.45
N LEU A 59 2.73 -0.37 -3.04
CA LEU A 59 2.88 0.74 -3.96
C LEU A 59 4.28 0.74 -4.58
N GLY A 60 4.36 0.97 -5.89
CA GLY A 60 5.60 0.79 -6.66
C GLY A 60 6.63 1.91 -6.46
N ASP A 61 6.22 3.02 -5.86
CA ASP A 61 6.98 4.24 -5.58
C ASP A 61 7.43 4.34 -4.12
N GLU A 62 7.13 3.35 -3.29
CA GLU A 62 7.51 3.31 -1.87
C GLU A 62 8.79 2.49 -1.62
N VAL A 63 9.74 3.08 -0.90
CA VAL A 63 11.01 2.46 -0.53
C VAL A 63 11.09 2.30 0.98
N LEU A 64 11.23 1.05 1.44
CA LEU A 64 11.25 0.68 2.86
C LEU A 64 12.61 0.08 3.25
N ILE A 65 13.19 0.56 4.35
CA ILE A 65 14.44 0.03 4.92
C ILE A 65 14.13 -0.87 6.12
N ASN A 66 14.84 -2.00 6.22
CA ASN A 66 14.63 -3.03 7.25
C ASN A 66 13.18 -3.51 7.31
N SER A 67 12.63 -3.79 6.13
CA SER A 67 11.23 -4.12 6.01
C SER A 67 10.89 -5.50 6.61
N ARG A 68 9.71 -5.63 7.22
CA ARG A 68 9.23 -6.78 7.99
C ARG A 68 8.00 -7.43 7.36
N HIS A 69 8.02 -7.51 6.03
CA HIS A 69 6.93 -8.02 5.20
C HIS A 69 6.58 -9.48 5.52
N VAL A 70 7.58 -10.31 5.82
CA VAL A 70 7.39 -11.74 6.11
C VAL A 70 6.63 -11.92 7.43
N GLU A 71 7.01 -11.15 8.45
CA GLU A 71 6.38 -11.13 9.77
C GLU A 71 4.94 -10.63 9.67
N MET A 72 4.70 -9.57 8.89
CA MET A 72 3.37 -9.02 8.66
C MET A 72 2.41 -10.05 8.05
N VAL A 73 2.85 -10.78 7.02
CA VAL A 73 2.04 -11.85 6.39
C VAL A 73 1.84 -13.03 7.34
N LYS A 74 2.85 -13.40 8.14
CA LYS A 74 2.70 -14.46 9.16
C LYS A 74 1.64 -14.07 10.19
N GLU A 75 1.65 -12.83 10.67
CA GLU A 75 0.67 -12.33 11.63
C GLU A 75 -0.75 -12.33 11.05
N PHE A 76 -0.92 -11.81 9.83
CA PHE A 76 -2.20 -11.83 9.11
C PHE A 76 -2.82 -13.23 9.09
N ARG A 77 -2.02 -14.24 8.73
CA ARG A 77 -2.45 -15.65 8.67
C ARG A 77 -2.72 -16.25 10.05
N ARG A 78 -1.82 -16.01 11.00
CA ARG A 78 -1.88 -16.57 12.36
C ARG A 78 -3.11 -16.08 13.12
N GLU A 79 -3.44 -14.80 12.97
CA GLU A 79 -4.56 -14.14 13.65
C GLU A 79 -5.86 -14.19 12.80
N ASN A 80 -5.81 -14.74 11.58
CA ASN A 80 -6.96 -14.83 10.66
C ASN A 80 -7.67 -13.49 10.41
N LEU A 81 -6.91 -12.40 10.35
CA LEU A 81 -7.41 -11.03 10.24
C LEU A 81 -8.08 -10.77 8.90
N PHE A 82 -8.93 -9.75 8.83
CA PHE A 82 -9.48 -9.30 7.56
C PHE A 82 -8.48 -8.46 6.77
N GLY A 83 -7.63 -7.71 7.48
CA GLY A 83 -6.51 -7.02 6.88
C GLY A 83 -5.45 -6.58 7.89
N ILE A 84 -4.28 -6.25 7.36
CA ILE A 84 -3.23 -5.53 8.08
C ILE A 84 -2.81 -4.33 7.24
N CYS A 85 -2.78 -3.15 7.86
CA CYS A 85 -2.17 -1.95 7.30
C CYS A 85 -0.74 -1.79 7.82
N GLY A 86 0.22 -1.78 6.91
CA GLY A 86 1.60 -1.42 7.23
C GLY A 86 1.70 0.05 7.62
N VAL A 87 2.31 0.31 8.77
CA VAL A 87 2.60 1.66 9.26
C VAL A 87 4.05 1.75 9.69
N MET A 88 4.57 2.97 9.82
CA MET A 88 5.85 3.23 10.47
C MET A 88 5.68 4.23 11.61
N TRP A 89 6.66 4.26 12.51
CA TRP A 89 6.75 5.30 13.51
C TRP A 89 7.43 6.54 12.91
N GLN A 90 6.69 7.64 12.79
CA GLN A 90 7.15 8.90 12.21
C GLN A 90 7.09 10.02 13.25
N PRO A 91 8.22 10.56 13.73
CA PRO A 91 8.22 11.73 14.60
C PRO A 91 7.93 13.04 13.85
N ASP A 92 8.20 13.11 12.54
CA ASP A 92 7.89 14.29 11.73
C ASP A 92 6.40 14.37 11.39
N ARG A 93 5.72 15.32 12.05
CA ARG A 93 4.27 15.52 11.91
C ARG A 93 3.88 15.98 10.52
N GLU A 94 4.75 16.68 9.79
CA GLU A 94 4.45 17.11 8.41
C GLU A 94 4.51 15.95 7.43
N LYS A 95 5.40 14.96 7.64
CA LYS A 95 5.40 13.72 6.85
C LYS A 95 4.10 12.93 7.04
N ILE A 96 3.57 12.83 8.27
CA ILE A 96 2.29 12.14 8.53
C ILE A 96 1.12 12.78 7.78
N ARG A 97 1.11 14.12 7.63
CA ARG A 97 0.02 14.84 6.96
C ARG A 97 -0.06 14.59 5.45
N ARG A 98 0.99 14.00 4.85
CA ARG A 98 1.05 13.67 3.42
C ARG A 98 0.45 12.29 3.11
N THR A 99 0.27 11.45 4.12
CA THR A 99 -0.26 10.09 4.02
C THR A 99 -1.51 9.93 4.90
N TYR A 100 -2.05 8.72 5.00
CA TYR A 100 -3.02 8.42 6.05
C TYR A 100 -2.35 8.20 7.41
N THR A 101 -3.15 8.34 8.47
CA THR A 101 -2.84 7.91 9.83
C THR A 101 -3.98 7.05 10.38
N VAL A 102 -3.77 6.41 11.52
CA VAL A 102 -4.67 5.41 12.09
C VAL A 102 -4.86 5.63 13.59
N ILE A 103 -6.08 5.47 14.09
CA ILE A 103 -6.38 5.41 15.53
C ILE A 103 -6.60 3.96 15.89
N THR A 104 -5.89 3.46 16.91
CA THR A 104 -5.92 2.06 17.30
C THR A 104 -6.17 1.87 18.80
N ASP A 105 -6.51 0.64 19.18
CA ASP A 105 -6.32 0.20 20.57
C ASP A 105 -4.85 -0.18 20.86
N GLU A 106 -4.58 -0.61 22.09
CA GLU A 106 -3.26 -1.05 22.57
C GLU A 106 -2.76 -2.32 21.87
N ARG A 107 -3.67 -3.09 21.23
CA ARG A 107 -3.34 -4.31 20.47
C ARG A 107 -3.20 -4.04 18.98
N GLY A 108 -3.29 -2.78 18.56
CA GLY A 108 -3.15 -2.35 17.17
C GLY A 108 -4.40 -2.56 16.32
N ARG A 109 -5.56 -2.89 16.89
CA ARG A 109 -6.83 -2.92 16.14
C ARG A 109 -7.20 -1.51 15.73
N ILE A 110 -7.46 -1.30 14.44
CA ILE A 110 -7.80 0.00 13.87
C ILE A 110 -9.27 0.30 14.14
N PHE A 111 -9.55 1.48 14.68
CA PHE A 111 -10.89 2.05 14.79
C PHE A 111 -11.18 3.07 13.69
N ARG A 112 -10.17 3.85 13.32
CA ARG A 112 -10.32 4.91 12.32
C ARG A 112 -9.06 5.04 11.46
N LEU A 113 -9.24 5.13 10.15
CA LEU A 113 -8.22 5.64 9.24
C LEU A 113 -8.58 7.06 8.81
N ILE A 114 -7.56 7.92 8.67
CA ILE A 114 -7.74 9.32 8.30
C ILE A 114 -6.71 9.64 7.22
N GLU A 115 -7.19 9.84 6.00
CA GLU A 115 -6.37 10.26 4.86
C GLU A 115 -5.93 11.71 5.03
N LYS A 116 -4.62 11.98 4.88
CA LYS A 116 -3.99 13.32 4.92
C LYS A 116 -4.54 14.19 6.04
N PRO A 117 -4.35 13.79 7.32
CA PRO A 117 -4.98 14.47 8.44
C PRO A 117 -4.51 15.94 8.51
N GLN A 118 -5.41 16.87 8.84
CA GLN A 118 -5.03 18.27 9.05
C GLN A 118 -4.02 18.45 10.19
N LYS A 119 -4.07 17.57 11.21
CA LYS A 119 -3.13 17.51 12.32
C LYS A 119 -2.81 16.04 12.63
N ALA A 120 -1.54 15.69 12.80
CA ALA A 120 -1.13 14.34 13.18
C ALA A 120 -1.68 13.98 14.58
N LEU A 121 -2.50 12.95 14.69
CA LEU A 121 -3.13 12.57 15.96
C LEU A 121 -2.23 11.67 16.82
N ASN A 122 -1.27 11.01 16.19
CA ASN A 122 -0.25 10.16 16.79
C ASN A 122 0.99 10.14 15.87
N ASN A 123 1.90 9.21 16.11
CA ASN A 123 3.15 9.06 15.35
C ASN A 123 3.09 7.88 14.36
N TYR A 124 1.90 7.41 13.98
CA TYR A 124 1.75 6.40 12.93
C TYR A 124 1.56 7.07 11.57
N GLN A 125 2.51 6.82 10.69
CA GLN A 125 2.41 7.14 9.27
C GLN A 125 2.00 5.87 8.51
N GLY A 126 0.90 5.96 7.76
CA GLY A 126 0.44 4.89 6.88
C GLY A 126 1.35 4.70 5.67
N THR A 127 1.47 3.45 5.21
CA THR A 127 2.14 3.11 3.95
C THR A 127 1.19 2.41 2.99
N GLY A 128 1.60 2.30 1.74
CA GLY A 128 0.99 1.51 0.68
C GLY A 128 1.19 -0.01 0.79
N HIS A 129 1.70 -0.50 1.92
CA HIS A 129 1.97 -1.92 2.15
C HIS A 129 0.87 -2.52 3.01
N CYS A 130 -0.09 -3.21 2.42
CA CYS A 130 -1.24 -3.76 3.14
C CYS A 130 -1.54 -5.21 2.73
N VAL A 131 -1.86 -6.07 3.69
CA VAL A 131 -2.33 -7.44 3.42
C VAL A 131 -3.83 -7.48 3.63
N PHE A 132 -4.59 -8.01 2.68
CA PHE A 132 -6.04 -8.09 2.78
C PHE A 132 -6.58 -9.47 2.44
N LYS A 133 -7.67 -9.84 3.11
CA LYS A 133 -8.56 -10.86 2.58
C LYS A 133 -9.17 -10.38 1.28
N ASN A 134 -9.39 -11.30 0.34
CA ASN A 134 -10.01 -11.00 -0.96
C ASN A 134 -11.34 -10.24 -0.82
N GLY A 135 -12.11 -10.51 0.24
CA GLY A 135 -13.37 -9.83 0.54
C GLY A 135 -13.28 -8.31 0.68
N ILE A 136 -12.09 -7.72 0.83
CA ILE A 136 -11.94 -6.25 0.78
C ILE A 136 -12.46 -5.68 -0.55
N LEU A 137 -12.38 -6.45 -1.64
CA LEU A 137 -12.81 -6.02 -2.97
C LEU A 137 -14.31 -5.73 -3.00
N ASP A 138 -15.12 -6.35 -2.15
CA ASP A 138 -16.58 -6.14 -2.10
C ASP A 138 -16.95 -4.75 -1.55
N TYR A 139 -16.00 -4.07 -0.89
CA TYR A 139 -16.19 -2.72 -0.37
C TYR A 139 -15.84 -1.61 -1.37
N ILE A 140 -15.26 -1.94 -2.53
CA ILE A 140 -14.87 -0.95 -3.54
C ILE A 140 -16.05 -0.11 -3.98
N GLU A 141 -17.21 -0.71 -4.27
CA GLU A 141 -18.40 0.03 -4.71
C GLU A 141 -18.95 0.95 -3.62
N ARG A 142 -18.86 0.53 -2.34
CA ARG A 142 -19.31 1.29 -1.16
C ARG A 142 -18.34 2.41 -0.77
N THR A 143 -17.11 2.38 -1.26
CA THR A 143 -16.07 3.35 -0.91
C THR A 143 -16.44 4.74 -1.46
N PRO A 144 -16.47 5.78 -0.62
CA PRO A 144 -16.80 7.14 -1.05
C PRO A 144 -15.76 7.68 -2.04
N ILE A 145 -16.23 8.52 -2.97
CA ILE A 145 -15.35 9.26 -3.89
C ILE A 145 -15.04 10.62 -3.27
N HIS A 146 -13.76 10.96 -3.17
CA HIS A 146 -13.34 12.25 -2.66
C HIS A 146 -13.82 13.38 -3.57
N HIS A 147 -14.51 14.37 -3.00
CA HIS A 147 -15.20 15.41 -3.76
C HIS A 147 -14.28 16.29 -4.63
N GLU A 148 -13.07 16.62 -4.15
CA GLU A 148 -12.06 17.36 -4.92
C GLU A 148 -11.23 16.45 -5.84
N ARG A 149 -10.52 15.46 -5.26
CA ARG A 149 -9.62 14.55 -6.00
C ARG A 149 -10.33 13.64 -7.01
N LYS A 150 -11.65 13.40 -6.85
CA LYS A 150 -12.44 12.46 -7.66
C LYS A 150 -11.95 11.02 -7.62
N GLU A 151 -11.20 10.64 -6.58
CA GLU A 151 -10.66 9.30 -6.38
C GLU A 151 -11.26 8.64 -5.14
N LYS A 152 -11.22 7.31 -5.10
CA LYS A 152 -11.49 6.51 -3.90
C LYS A 152 -10.18 6.25 -3.19
N GLU A 153 -10.12 6.58 -1.91
CA GLU A 153 -8.90 6.49 -1.10
C GLU A 153 -8.81 5.14 -0.38
N LEU A 154 -7.59 4.58 -0.28
CA LEU A 154 -7.37 3.32 0.42
C LEU A 154 -7.85 3.35 1.89
N PRO A 155 -7.59 4.42 2.68
CA PRO A 155 -8.14 4.56 4.02
C PRO A 155 -9.66 4.41 4.11
N ASP A 156 -10.37 4.97 3.13
CA ASP A 156 -11.83 4.91 3.10
C ASP A 156 -12.32 3.51 2.73
N LEU A 157 -11.64 2.83 1.80
CA LEU A 157 -11.93 1.43 1.46
C LEU A 157 -11.78 0.52 2.69
N VAL A 158 -10.67 0.66 3.42
CA VAL A 158 -10.42 -0.12 4.64
C VAL A 158 -11.43 0.25 5.73
N GLN A 159 -11.78 1.53 5.86
CA GLN A 159 -12.79 1.97 6.82
C GLN A 159 -14.15 1.31 6.55
N CYS A 160 -14.59 1.20 5.29
CA CYS A 160 -15.86 0.54 4.97
C CYS A 160 -15.92 -0.90 5.50
N ALA A 161 -14.81 -1.64 5.47
CA ALA A 161 -14.75 -2.98 6.04
C ALA A 161 -14.75 -2.98 7.58
N ILE A 162 -14.04 -2.04 8.21
CA ILE A 162 -14.03 -1.88 9.68
C ILE A 162 -15.43 -1.53 10.20
N ASP A 163 -16.13 -0.65 9.50
CA ASP A 163 -17.50 -0.23 9.85
C ASP A 163 -18.51 -1.38 9.72
N ASP A 164 -18.24 -2.38 8.88
CA ASP A 164 -19.00 -3.63 8.75
C ASP A 164 -18.62 -4.68 9.82
N GLY A 165 -17.71 -4.34 10.73
CA GLY A 165 -17.29 -5.17 11.85
C GLY A 165 -16.07 -6.05 11.60
N HIS A 166 -15.41 -5.93 10.45
CA HIS A 166 -14.18 -6.66 10.19
C HIS A 166 -13.01 -6.16 11.04
N GLU A 167 -12.16 -7.09 11.45
CA GLU A 167 -10.96 -6.75 12.20
C GLU A 167 -9.77 -6.49 11.27
N VAL A 168 -9.30 -5.25 11.30
CA VAL A 168 -8.07 -4.80 10.63
C VAL A 168 -7.10 -4.28 11.68
N ARG A 169 -5.82 -4.68 11.60
CA ARG A 169 -4.78 -4.23 12.53
C ARG A 169 -3.67 -3.45 11.84
N ILE A 170 -2.90 -2.69 12.61
CA ILE A 170 -1.65 -2.11 12.14
C ILE A 170 -0.50 -3.11 12.28
N PHE A 171 0.56 -2.91 11.49
CA PHE A 171 1.83 -3.59 11.70
C PHE A 171 2.98 -2.62 11.41
N LEU A 172 3.98 -2.57 12.29
CA LEU A 172 5.17 -1.73 12.10
C LEU A 172 6.07 -2.33 11.01
N VAL A 173 5.87 -1.92 9.77
CA VAL A 173 6.38 -2.63 8.59
C VAL A 173 7.86 -2.34 8.27
N CYS A 174 8.42 -1.23 8.73
CA CYS A 174 9.80 -0.84 8.43
C CYS A 174 10.38 0.11 9.48
N ASP A 175 11.68 0.36 9.39
CA ASP A 175 12.36 1.37 10.23
C ASP A 175 12.39 2.74 9.55
N LYS A 176 12.59 2.75 8.23
CA LYS A 176 12.59 3.97 7.42
C LYS A 176 11.78 3.75 6.16
N TYR A 177 11.27 4.86 5.65
CA TYR A 177 10.35 4.95 4.54
C TYR A 177 10.62 6.24 3.78
N THR A 178 10.58 6.16 2.46
CA THR A 178 10.36 7.33 1.61
C THR A 178 9.48 6.95 0.42
N ASN A 179 8.89 7.95 -0.20
CA ASN A 179 8.03 7.81 -1.36
C ASN A 179 8.58 8.69 -2.48
N VAL A 180 8.83 8.09 -3.64
CA VAL A 180 9.59 8.71 -4.73
C VAL A 180 8.66 9.41 -5.71
N ASN A 181 8.35 10.69 -5.45
CA ASN A 181 7.54 11.54 -6.35
C ASN A 181 8.35 12.62 -7.07
N SER A 182 9.57 12.88 -6.63
CA SER A 182 10.44 13.92 -7.15
C SER A 182 11.89 13.48 -7.23
N GLU A 183 12.72 14.24 -7.95
CA GLU A 183 14.17 13.99 -7.99
C GLU A 183 14.83 14.12 -6.60
N GLU A 184 14.26 14.93 -5.72
CA GLU A 184 14.76 15.09 -4.34
C GLU A 184 14.41 13.85 -3.50
N ASP A 185 13.20 13.32 -3.64
CA ASP A 185 12.82 12.05 -3.00
C ASP A 185 13.67 10.88 -3.50
N LEU A 186 14.02 10.88 -4.80
CA LEU A 186 14.91 9.87 -5.37
C LEU A 186 16.30 9.92 -4.73
N LYS A 187 16.86 11.12 -4.52
CA LYS A 187 18.14 11.28 -3.80
C LYS A 187 18.03 10.79 -2.36
N GLU A 188 16.97 11.16 -1.64
CA GLU A 188 16.72 10.66 -0.28
C GLU A 188 16.65 9.12 -0.27
N ALA A 189 15.94 8.51 -1.24
CA ALA A 189 15.85 7.06 -1.36
C ALA A 189 17.21 6.41 -1.61
N MET A 190 18.04 6.97 -2.51
CA MET A 190 19.38 6.46 -2.77
C MET A 190 20.28 6.55 -1.54
N GLU A 191 20.25 7.67 -0.82
CA GLU A 191 20.99 7.85 0.43
C GLU A 191 20.54 6.84 1.51
N LEU A 192 19.23 6.63 1.65
CA LEU A 192 18.65 5.65 2.57
C LEU A 192 19.08 4.21 2.25
N MET A 193 19.22 3.89 0.96
CA MET A 193 19.69 2.59 0.47
C MET A 193 21.22 2.45 0.52
N GLY A 194 21.96 3.52 0.82
CA GLY A 194 23.41 3.53 0.79
C GLY A 194 24.00 3.46 -0.63
N MET A 195 23.21 3.82 -1.64
CA MET A 195 23.63 3.83 -3.05
C MET A 195 24.33 5.14 -3.40
N THR A 196 25.37 5.07 -4.23
CA THR A 196 26.00 6.28 -4.79
C THR A 196 25.41 6.60 -6.18
N SER A 197 25.50 7.86 -6.61
CA SER A 197 24.85 8.40 -7.83
C SER A 197 25.16 7.67 -9.15
N GLY A 198 26.05 6.67 -9.16
CA GLY A 198 26.44 5.87 -10.32
C GLY A 198 25.81 4.48 -10.42
N GLU A 199 24.96 4.07 -9.48
CA GLU A 199 24.41 2.70 -9.40
C GLU A 199 22.98 2.56 -9.98
N VAL A 200 22.44 3.62 -10.57
CA VAL A 200 21.11 3.59 -11.22
C VAL A 200 21.31 3.12 -12.67
N VAL A 201 21.03 1.84 -12.93
CA VAL A 201 20.97 1.24 -14.28
C VAL A 201 19.52 1.01 -14.67
#